data_AF-A0A023X7A2-F1
#
_entry.id   AF-A0A023X7A2-F1
#
_cell.length_a   1.000
_cell.length_b   1.000
_cell.length_c   1.000
_cell.angle_alpha   90.00
_cell.angle_beta   90.00
_cell.angle_gamma   90.00
#
_symmetry.space_group_name_H-M   'P 1'
#
loop_
_entity.id
_entity.type
_entity.pdbx_description
1 polymer ?
#
loop_
_entity_poly.entity_id
_entity_poly.type
_entity_poly.pdbx_seq_one_letter_code
_entity_poly.pdbx_strand_id
1 'polypeptide(L)'
;MGYVILIYDIPDDRVRYRVAERCKDYGLERIQYSAFAGDLDRNRREELMLRLKKTLGKKPGNIRLQPVCTRDLSLAKEVSVDG
;
A
#
# COMPACT_ATOMS: atom_id res chain seq x y z
N MET A 1 -10.94 10.24 8.91
CA MET A 1 -9.74 9.42 8.60
C MET A 1 -10.10 7.96 8.77
N GLY A 2 -9.42 7.06 8.08
CA GLY A 2 -9.55 5.63 8.38
C GLY A 2 -8.33 4.86 7.90
N TYR A 3 -8.07 3.75 8.57
CA TYR A 3 -6.92 2.92 8.31
C TYR A 3 -7.07 2.18 6.98
N VAL A 4 -5.98 2.11 6.21
CA VAL A 4 -5.92 1.36 4.96
C VAL A 4 -4.73 0.42 4.97
N ILE A 5 -4.89 -0.68 4.24
CA ILE A 5 -3.80 -1.56 3.86
C ILE A 5 -3.67 -1.47 2.34
N LEU A 6 -2.46 -1.17 1.87
CA LEU A 6 -2.11 -1.16 0.47
C LEU A 6 -1.20 -2.35 0.18
N ILE A 7 -1.60 -3.21 -0.75
CA ILE A 7 -0.87 -4.42 -1.14
C ILE A 7 -0.57 -4.31 -2.63
N TYR A 8 0.61 -4.73 -3.05
CA TYR A 8 0.95 -4.78 -4.46
C TYR A 8 1.71 -6.05 -4.84
N ASP A 9 1.59 -6.44 -6.10
CA ASP A 9 2.42 -7.46 -6.73
C ASP A 9 2.97 -6.86 -8.02
N ILE A 10 4.27 -6.54 -8.03
CA ILE A 10 4.93 -5.79 -9.12
C ILE A 10 6.29 -6.43 -9.41
N PRO A 11 6.46 -7.09 -10.57
CA PRO A 11 7.70 -7.78 -10.91
C PRO A 11 8.84 -6.81 -11.28
N ASP A 12 8.53 -5.64 -11.85
CA ASP A 12 9.53 -4.64 -12.20
C ASP A 12 10.03 -3.89 -10.96
N ASP A 13 11.31 -4.10 -10.59
CA ASP A 13 11.94 -3.50 -9.40
C ASP A 13 11.90 -1.96 -9.40
N ARG A 14 12.08 -1.33 -10.56
CA ARG A 14 12.08 0.15 -10.66
C ARG A 14 10.68 0.70 -10.41
N VAL A 15 9.64 0.03 -10.93
CA VAL A 15 8.25 0.41 -10.63
C VAL A 15 7.92 0.15 -9.17
N ARG A 16 8.30 -1.01 -8.64
CA ARG A 16 8.06 -1.37 -7.23
C ARG A 16 8.68 -0.35 -6.28
N TYR A 17 9.92 0.06 -6.55
CA TYR A 17 10.60 1.12 -5.79
C TYR A 17 9.81 2.43 -5.83
N ARG A 18 9.40 2.88 -7.04
CA ARG A 18 8.62 4.12 -7.17
C ARG A 18 7.27 4.04 -6.47
N VAL A 19 6.57 2.90 -6.54
CA VAL A 19 5.30 2.68 -5.82
C VAL A 19 5.52 2.76 -4.31
N ALA A 20 6.59 2.14 -3.80
CA ALA A 20 6.95 2.19 -2.39
C ALA A 20 7.22 3.63 -1.92
N GLU A 21 8.00 4.42 -2.67
CA GLU A 21 8.26 5.82 -2.33
C GLU A 21 6.98 6.66 -2.32
N ARG A 22 6.07 6.45 -3.28
CA ARG A 22 4.76 7.12 -3.29
C ARG A 22 3.91 6.75 -2.08
N CYS A 23 3.98 5.52 -1.58
CA CYS A 23 3.25 5.15 -0.37
C CYS A 23 3.81 5.91 0.85
N LYS A 24 5.14 6.01 0.97
CA LYS A 24 5.80 6.79 2.02
C LYS A 24 5.48 8.30 1.94
N ASP A 25 5.48 8.89 0.74
CA ASP A 25 5.09 10.29 0.52
C ASP A 25 3.68 10.60 1.07
N TYR A 26 2.81 9.59 1.08
CA TYR A 26 1.44 9.70 1.61
C TYR A 26 1.34 9.40 3.12
N GLY A 27 2.46 9.13 3.79
CA GLY A 27 2.50 8.80 5.20
C GLY A 27 2.06 7.37 5.52
N LEU A 28 2.08 6.47 4.52
CA LEU A 28 1.90 5.05 4.80
C LEU A 28 3.23 4.43 5.22
N GLU A 29 3.18 3.57 6.22
CA GLU A 29 4.31 2.81 6.73
C GLU A 29 4.41 1.47 6.00
N ARG A 30 5.64 1.02 5.74
CA ARG A 30 5.88 -0.27 5.10
C ARG A 30 5.77 -1.37 6.14
N ILE A 31 4.83 -2.29 5.96
CA ILE A 31 4.58 -3.41 6.90
C ILE A 31 5.10 -4.75 6.38
N GLN A 32 5.24 -4.91 5.05
CA GLN A 32 5.76 -6.11 4.41
C GLN A 32 6.54 -5.73 3.13
N TYR A 33 7.22 -6.69 2.50
CA TYR A 33 7.95 -6.41 1.25
C TYR A 33 7.06 -5.77 0.16
N SER A 34 5.80 -6.19 0.16
CA SER A 34 4.79 -5.83 -0.83
C SER A 34 3.53 -5.21 -0.23
N ALA A 35 3.62 -4.67 0.99
CA ALA A 35 2.48 -4.00 1.61
C ALA A 35 2.86 -2.80 2.50
N PHE A 36 1.93 -1.85 2.56
CA PHE A 36 1.96 -0.62 3.33
C PHE A 36 0.65 -0.43 4.10
N ALA A 37 0.67 0.31 5.20
CA ALA A 37 -0.53 0.62 5.96
C ALA A 37 -0.45 1.98 6.67
N GLY A 38 -1.60 2.52 7.04
CA GLY A 38 -1.68 3.81 7.74
C GLY A 38 -3.02 4.52 7.55
N ASP A 39 -3.13 5.70 8.15
CA ASP A 39 -4.34 6.52 8.08
C ASP A 39 -4.37 7.40 6.83
N LEU A 40 -5.42 7.22 6.03
CA LEU A 40 -5.75 8.13 4.93
C LEU A 40 -7.23 8.49 4.97
N ASP A 41 -7.53 9.78 4.77
CA ASP A 41 -8.90 10.19 4.41
C ASP A 41 -9.25 9.77 2.99
N ARG A 42 -10.54 9.89 2.63
CA ARG A 42 -11.06 9.46 1.34
C ARG A 42 -10.36 10.14 0.16
N ASN A 43 -10.13 11.45 0.24
CA ASN A 43 -9.55 12.21 -0.86
C ASN A 43 -8.10 11.79 -1.10
N ARG A 44 -7.32 11.63 -0.02
CA ARG A 44 -5.94 11.16 -0.12
C ARG A 44 -5.84 9.73 -0.66
N ARG A 45 -6.79 8.84 -0.35
CA ARG A 45 -6.86 7.50 -0.94
C ARG A 45 -7.08 7.55 -2.45
N GLU A 46 -8.06 8.33 -2.89
CA GLU A 46 -8.39 8.47 -4.32
C GLU A 46 -7.20 9.08 -5.09
N GLU A 47 -6.55 10.10 -4.52
CA GLU A 47 -5.37 10.73 -5.11
C GLU A 47 -4.18 9.76 -5.18
N LEU A 48 -3.89 9.02 -4.11
CA LEU A 48 -2.84 8.01 -4.08
C LEU A 48 -3.07 6.96 -5.18
N MET A 49 -4.29 6.43 -5.30
CA MET A 49 -4.60 5.42 -6.32
C MET A 49 -4.42 5.96 -7.74
N LEU A 50 -4.78 7.21 -8.01
CA LEU A 50 -4.52 7.85 -9.31
C LEU A 50 -3.03 7.99 -9.59
N ARG A 51 -2.22 8.38 -8.60
CA ARG A 51 -0.76 8.49 -8.74
C ARG A 51 -0.09 7.14 -8.93
N LEU A 52 -0.53 6.11 -8.21
CA LEU A 52 -0.03 4.75 -8.33
C LEU A 52 -0.38 4.13 -9.69
N LYS A 53 -1.61 4.37 -10.19
CA LYS A 53 -2.01 3.97 -11.55
C LYS A 53 -1.11 4.60 -12.61
N LYS A 54 -0.81 5.90 -12.49
CA LYS A 54 0.14 6.58 -13.39
C LYS A 54 1.57 6.03 -13.27
N THR A 55 1.99 5.65 -12.06
CA THR A 55 3.32 5.10 -11.79
C THR A 55 3.49 3.69 -12.37
N LEU A 56 2.45 2.85 -12.28
CA LEU A 56 2.40 1.52 -12.88
C LEU A 56 2.32 1.59 -14.42
N GLY A 57 1.54 2.53 -14.95
CA GLY A 57 1.42 2.75 -16.39
C GLY A 57 0.86 1.52 -17.11
N LYS A 58 1.56 1.02 -18.13
CA LYS A 58 1.21 -0.19 -18.89
C LYS A 58 1.99 -1.43 -18.44
N LYS A 59 2.79 -1.33 -17.38
CA LYS A 59 3.64 -2.42 -16.90
C LYS A 59 2.80 -3.44 -16.12
N PRO A 60 3.21 -4.72 -16.11
CA PRO A 60 2.53 -5.74 -15.31
C PRO A 60 2.59 -5.38 -13.83
N GLY A 61 1.47 -5.59 -13.13
CA GLY A 61 1.39 -5.49 -11.69
C GLY A 61 -0.05 -5.33 -11.19
N ASN A 62 -0.24 -5.60 -9.91
CA ASN A 62 -1.50 -5.42 -9.20
C ASN A 62 -1.27 -4.48 -8.01
N ILE A 63 -2.21 -3.55 -7.78
CA ILE A 63 -2.21 -2.69 -6.59
C ILE A 63 -3.63 -2.69 -6.03
N ARG A 64 -3.77 -3.02 -4.76
CA ARG A 64 -5.02 -3.01 -4.01
C ARG A 64 -4.88 -2.09 -2.82
N LEU A 65 -5.84 -1.18 -2.64
CA LEU A 65 -6.02 -0.40 -1.43
C LEU A 65 -7.30 -0.88 -0.75
N GLN A 66 -7.17 -1.36 0.48
CA GLN A 66 -8.24 -1.94 1.27
C GLN A 66 -8.43 -1.10 2.53
N PRO A 67 -9.52 -0.32 2.65
CA PRO A 67 -9.93 0.24 3.93
C PRO A 67 -10.27 -0.90 4.89
N VAL A 68 -9.80 -0.78 6.13
CA VAL A 68 -10.09 -1.72 7.21
C VAL A 68 -10.63 -0.94 8.41
N CYS A 69 -11.58 -1.54 9.14
CA CYS A 69 -12.08 -0.91 10.35
C CYS A 69 -11.16 -1.21 11.54
N THR A 70 -11.28 -0.43 12.61
CA THR A 70 -10.45 -0.60 13.82
C THR A 70 -10.60 -1.99 14.43
N ARG A 71 -11.79 -2.59 14.35
CA ARG A 71 -12.03 -3.95 14.82
C ARG A 71 -11.21 -4.96 14.03
N ASP A 72 -11.24 -4.91 12.70
CA ASP A 72 -10.47 -5.83 11.85
C ASP A 72 -8.97 -5.65 12.08
N LEU A 73 -8.51 -4.40 12.22
CA LEU A 73 -7.12 -4.09 12.52
C LEU A 73 -6.67 -4.69 13.86
N SER A 74 -7.50 -4.63 14.91
CA SER A 74 -7.19 -5.21 16.22
C SER A 74 -7.07 -6.73 16.22
N LEU A 75 -7.58 -7.40 15.19
CA LEU A 75 -7.53 -8.84 15.02
C LEU A 75 -6.42 -9.28 14.06
N ALA A 76 -5.59 -8.36 13.57
CA ALA A 76 -4.46 -8.68 12.71
C ALA A 76 -3.49 -9.64 13.41
N LYS A 77 -3.00 -10.62 12.66
CA LYS A 77 -2.01 -11.60 13.11
C LYS A 77 -0.87 -11.63 12.11
N GLU A 78 0.34 -11.74 12.62
CA GLU A 78 1.56 -11.84 11.82
C GLU A 78 2.35 -13.07 12.26
N VAL A 79 3.00 -13.71 11.29
CA VAL A 79 3.98 -14.77 11.53
C VAL A 79 5.26 -14.34 10.83
N SER A 80 6.31 -14.15 11.61
CA SER A 80 7.65 -13.89 11.12
C SER A 80 8.56 -15.06 11.45
N VAL A 81 9.49 -15.35 10.55
CA VAL A 81 10.61 -16.25 10.79
C VAL A 81 11.85 -15.43 10.47
N ASP A 82 12.68 -15.20 11.48
CA ASP A 82 13.97 -14.54 11.28
C ASP A 82 14.91 -15.54 10.60
N GLY A 83 15.54 -15.09 9.52
CA GLY A 83 16.52 -15.87 8.75
C GLY A 83 17.93 -15.76 9.32
#